data_AF-A0A5C6UXW7-F1
#
_entry.id   AF-A0A5C6UXW7-F1
#
_cell.length_a   1.000
_cell.length_b   1.000
_cell.length_c   1.000
_cell.angle_alpha   90.00
_cell.angle_beta   90.00
_cell.angle_gamma   90.00
#
_symmetry.space_group_name_H-M   'P 1'
#
loop_
_entity.id
_entity.type
_entity.pdbx_description
1 polymer ?
#
loop_
_entity_poly.entity_id
_entity_poly.type
_entity_poly.pdbx_seq_one_letter_code
_entity_poly.pdbx_strand_id
1 'polypeptide(L)'
;MSEATPASEIPESIGRNDPCPCGSGQKYKRCCQRTHQIQKESEKQSREPHQLIGSKTIPYKVYKVLTQVHESNALAFYYDLSHEAGPFRERYPEKSAFIEAVDKGEDAPVAGPDYDLQHFRIDGPDVLMVLTRGQNDPRVEEVEVDVVTLRPNQLGADGQEREVAYRGFRIWDVQHHTLKKDDFNATSFPDLSKLGVSWKKGL
;
A
#
# COMPACT_ATOMS: atom_id res chain seq x y z
N MET A 1 8.17 -1.88 -44.85
CA MET A 1 7.18 -1.79 -43.76
C MET A 1 7.94 -2.11 -42.48
N SER A 2 8.17 -1.10 -41.66
CA SER A 2 9.09 -1.18 -40.51
C SER A 2 8.53 -2.07 -39.42
N GLU A 3 9.29 -3.08 -39.05
CA GLU A 3 9.10 -3.89 -37.86
C GLU A 3 9.36 -3.02 -36.62
N ALA A 4 8.44 -3.06 -35.66
CA ALA A 4 8.59 -2.42 -34.37
C ALA A 4 9.60 -3.21 -33.53
N THR A 5 10.75 -2.59 -33.25
CA THR A 5 11.78 -3.09 -32.34
C THR A 5 11.21 -3.25 -30.91
N PRO A 6 11.48 -4.36 -30.20
CA PRO A 6 10.92 -4.59 -28.87
C PRO A 6 11.53 -3.63 -27.83
N ALA A 7 10.72 -3.31 -26.83
CA ALA A 7 11.10 -2.47 -25.71
C ALA A 7 12.20 -3.11 -24.85
N SER A 8 13.34 -2.42 -24.77
CA SER A 8 14.17 -2.26 -23.57
C SER A 8 14.73 -3.54 -22.91
N GLU A 9 15.74 -4.14 -23.54
CA GLU A 9 16.79 -4.85 -22.78
C GLU A 9 17.70 -3.80 -22.14
N ILE A 10 17.65 -3.63 -20.82
CA ILE A 10 18.61 -2.78 -20.10
C ILE A 10 19.94 -3.53 -20.13
N PRO A 11 21.01 -3.02 -20.78
CA PRO A 11 22.30 -3.67 -20.82
C PRO A 11 22.80 -3.97 -19.40
N GLU A 12 23.26 -5.19 -19.15
CA GLU A 12 23.65 -5.68 -17.82
C GLU A 12 24.74 -4.81 -17.15
N SER A 13 25.50 -4.04 -17.92
CA SER A 13 26.49 -3.09 -17.42
C SER A 13 26.53 -1.78 -18.20
N ILE A 14 25.63 -0.84 -17.90
CA ILE A 14 25.76 0.57 -18.33
C ILE A 14 26.65 1.32 -17.34
N GLY A 15 27.71 1.97 -17.82
CA GLY A 15 28.56 2.84 -17.04
C GLY A 15 27.85 4.16 -16.67
N ARG A 16 28.09 4.67 -15.46
CA ARG A 16 27.45 5.90 -14.94
C ARG A 16 27.59 7.13 -15.86
N ASN A 17 28.67 7.20 -16.64
CA ASN A 17 28.94 8.34 -17.52
C ASN A 17 28.53 8.10 -18.98
N ASP A 18 28.04 6.90 -19.31
CA ASP A 18 27.69 6.54 -20.68
C ASP A 18 26.41 7.27 -21.12
N PRO A 19 26.20 7.49 -22.43
CA PRO A 19 24.92 7.96 -22.94
C PRO A 19 23.77 7.05 -22.49
N CYS A 20 22.68 7.65 -22.06
CA CYS A 20 21.53 6.91 -21.55
C CYS A 20 20.84 6.13 -22.68
N PRO A 21 20.53 4.84 -22.50
CA PRO A 21 19.93 3.99 -23.55
C PRO A 21 18.51 4.43 -23.96
N CYS A 22 17.85 5.31 -23.19
CA CYS A 22 16.53 5.83 -23.53
C CYS A 22 16.53 6.84 -24.69
N GLY A 23 17.68 7.12 -25.30
CA GLY A 23 17.80 8.04 -26.43
C GLY A 23 17.82 9.53 -26.04
N SER A 24 17.85 9.86 -24.76
CA SER A 24 17.85 11.25 -24.28
C SER A 24 19.14 12.03 -24.57
N GLY A 25 20.22 11.34 -24.96
CA GLY A 25 21.55 11.93 -25.14
C GLY A 25 22.25 12.37 -23.84
N GLN A 26 21.59 12.24 -22.69
CA GLN A 26 22.16 12.58 -21.38
C GLN A 26 23.04 11.45 -20.83
N LYS A 27 23.95 11.77 -19.89
CA LYS A 27 24.71 10.74 -19.15
C LYS A 27 23.73 9.89 -18.32
N TYR A 28 23.92 8.57 -18.29
CA TYR A 28 23.04 7.62 -17.58
C TYR A 28 22.79 8.03 -16.12
N LYS A 29 23.84 8.48 -15.40
CA LYS A 29 23.73 8.96 -14.01
C LYS A 29 22.85 10.19 -13.79
N ARG A 30 22.53 10.93 -14.85
CA ARG A 30 21.67 12.12 -14.81
C ARG A 30 20.29 11.87 -15.43
N CYS A 31 20.03 10.64 -15.86
CA CYS A 31 18.80 10.24 -16.53
C CYS A 31 18.26 8.97 -15.84
N CYS A 32 18.13 7.86 -16.56
CA CYS A 32 17.47 6.65 -16.07
C CYS A 32 18.19 5.89 -14.95
N GLN A 33 19.42 6.25 -14.55
CA GLN A 33 20.14 5.50 -13.51
C GLN A 33 19.32 5.38 -12.21
N ARG A 34 18.71 6.48 -11.75
CA ARG A 34 17.92 6.46 -10.52
C ARG A 34 16.69 5.56 -10.67
N THR A 35 15.96 5.70 -11.77
CA THR A 35 14.79 4.87 -12.09
C THR A 35 15.15 3.39 -12.17
N HIS A 36 16.24 3.03 -12.85
CA HIS A 36 16.69 1.64 -12.95
C HIS A 36 17.25 1.10 -11.64
N GLN A 37 17.85 1.94 -10.78
CA GLN A 37 18.26 1.54 -9.43
C GLN A 37 17.04 1.24 -8.57
N ILE A 38 16.03 2.11 -8.58
CA ILE A 38 14.75 1.89 -7.90
C ILE A 38 14.11 0.59 -8.41
N GLN A 39 14.11 0.36 -9.73
CA GLN A 39 13.61 -0.87 -10.33
C GLN A 39 14.40 -2.11 -9.86
N LYS A 40 15.74 -2.13 -10.00
CA LYS A 40 16.59 -3.26 -9.56
C LYS A 40 16.53 -3.51 -8.05
N GLU A 41 16.41 -2.47 -7.24
CA GLU A 41 16.25 -2.60 -5.79
C GLU A 41 14.87 -3.15 -5.43
N SER A 42 13.81 -2.71 -6.14
CA SER A 42 12.47 -3.29 -6.01
C SER A 42 12.41 -4.77 -6.41
N GLU A 43 13.24 -5.19 -7.37
CA GLU A 43 13.37 -6.60 -7.79
C GLU A 43 14.19 -7.44 -6.79
N LYS A 44 15.25 -6.87 -6.18
CA LYS A 44 16.15 -7.59 -5.25
C LYS A 44 15.59 -7.79 -3.84
N GLN A 45 14.52 -7.09 -3.46
CA GLN A 45 13.91 -7.17 -2.12
C GLN A 45 12.53 -7.82 -2.10
N SER A 46 12.20 -8.60 -3.12
CA SER A 46 10.91 -9.28 -3.27
C SER A 46 10.76 -10.45 -2.29
N ARG A 47 10.43 -10.16 -1.03
CA ARG A 47 9.71 -11.15 -0.22
C ARG A 47 8.35 -11.31 -0.87
N GLU A 48 7.94 -12.54 -1.11
CA GLU A 48 6.59 -12.79 -1.57
C GLU A 48 5.61 -12.60 -0.39
N PRO A 49 4.47 -11.92 -0.57
CA PRO A 49 3.53 -11.65 0.52
C PRO A 49 3.15 -12.88 1.34
N HIS A 50 3.01 -14.03 0.69
CA HIS A 50 2.63 -15.31 1.31
C HIS A 50 3.64 -15.83 2.33
N GLN A 51 4.89 -15.36 2.28
CA GLN A 51 5.92 -15.72 3.25
C GLN A 51 5.68 -15.05 4.62
N LEU A 52 4.97 -13.93 4.65
CA LEU A 52 4.68 -13.16 5.87
C LEU A 52 3.21 -13.25 6.28
N ILE A 53 2.29 -13.33 5.30
CA ILE A 53 0.85 -13.34 5.51
C ILE A 53 0.26 -14.57 4.84
N GLY A 54 -0.17 -15.53 5.67
CA GLY A 54 -0.81 -16.77 5.25
C GLY A 54 -2.21 -16.93 5.84
N SER A 55 -2.82 -18.09 5.63
CA SER A 55 -4.18 -18.43 6.09
C SER A 55 -4.39 -18.34 7.59
N LYS A 56 -3.33 -18.50 8.39
CA LYS A 56 -3.38 -18.42 9.86
C LYS A 56 -2.98 -17.05 10.41
N THR A 57 -2.62 -16.10 9.55
CA THR A 57 -2.16 -14.78 9.97
C THR A 57 -3.34 -13.96 10.48
N ILE A 58 -3.26 -13.55 11.75
CA ILE A 58 -4.26 -12.69 12.37
C ILE A 58 -4.05 -11.21 11.98
N PRO A 59 -5.09 -10.35 12.04
CA PRO A 59 -5.00 -8.94 11.65
C PRO A 59 -3.86 -8.16 12.33
N TYR A 60 -3.63 -8.39 13.63
CA TYR A 60 -2.52 -7.75 14.34
C TYR A 60 -1.14 -8.06 13.76
N LYS A 61 -0.94 -9.27 13.21
CA LYS A 61 0.32 -9.63 12.56
C LYS A 61 0.46 -8.93 11.21
N VAL A 62 -0.64 -8.69 10.49
CA VAL A 62 -0.66 -7.85 9.28
C VAL A 62 -0.26 -6.42 9.63
N TYR A 63 -0.83 -5.83 10.67
CA TYR A 63 -0.42 -4.51 11.18
C TYR A 63 1.10 -4.44 11.42
N LYS A 64 1.67 -5.42 12.15
CA LYS A 64 3.12 -5.48 12.38
C LYS A 64 3.96 -5.61 11.11
N VAL A 65 3.47 -6.31 10.10
CA VAL A 65 4.12 -6.37 8.78
C VAL A 65 4.08 -4.99 8.14
N LEU A 66 2.93 -4.31 8.12
CA LEU A 66 2.80 -2.97 7.55
C LEU A 66 3.72 -1.96 8.24
N THR A 67 3.85 -2.02 9.57
CA THR A 67 4.83 -1.20 10.30
C THR A 67 6.26 -1.46 9.85
N GLN A 68 6.67 -2.73 9.72
CA GLN A 68 8.01 -3.06 9.24
C GLN A 68 8.23 -2.57 7.80
N VAL A 69 7.22 -2.66 6.95
CA VAL A 69 7.27 -2.20 5.56
C VAL A 69 7.40 -0.69 5.48
N HIS A 70 6.65 0.05 6.30
CA HIS A 70 6.76 1.49 6.43
C HIS A 70 8.15 1.91 6.92
N GLU A 71 8.62 1.32 8.03
CA GLU A 71 9.94 1.63 8.62
C GLU A 71 11.11 1.36 7.66
N SER A 72 10.99 0.33 6.83
CA SER A 72 12.01 -0.02 5.82
C SER A 72 11.83 0.73 4.49
N ASN A 73 10.83 1.61 4.38
CA ASN A 73 10.44 2.30 3.15
C ASN A 73 10.25 1.34 1.95
N ALA A 74 9.71 0.14 2.21
CA ALA A 74 9.57 -0.92 1.21
C ALA A 74 8.27 -0.75 0.39
N LEU A 75 8.14 0.40 -0.29
CA LEU A 75 6.92 0.79 -1.04
C LEU A 75 6.47 -0.24 -2.08
N ALA A 76 7.43 -0.83 -2.79
CA ALA A 76 7.17 -1.89 -3.76
C ALA A 76 6.47 -3.09 -3.11
N PHE A 77 6.94 -3.49 -1.93
CA PHE A 77 6.36 -4.60 -1.19
C PHE A 77 5.03 -4.22 -0.53
N TYR A 78 4.86 -2.98 -0.08
CA TYR A 78 3.56 -2.46 0.37
C TYR A 78 2.50 -2.62 -0.73
N TYR A 79 2.84 -2.22 -1.96
CA TYR A 79 2.00 -2.43 -3.13
C TYR A 79 1.75 -3.92 -3.39
N ASP A 80 2.78 -4.77 -3.25
CA ASP A 80 2.63 -6.21 -3.37
C ASP A 80 1.81 -6.85 -2.24
N LEU A 81 1.52 -6.17 -1.13
CA LEU A 81 0.58 -6.63 -0.09
C LEU A 81 -0.89 -6.35 -0.42
N SER A 82 -1.16 -5.52 -1.44
CA SER A 82 -2.53 -5.15 -1.83
C SER A 82 -3.25 -6.20 -2.68
N HIS A 83 -4.56 -6.24 -2.55
CA HIS A 83 -5.42 -7.16 -3.26
C HIS A 83 -5.59 -6.72 -4.72
N GLU A 84 -5.30 -7.60 -5.68
CA GLU A 84 -5.32 -7.29 -7.13
C GLU A 84 -6.65 -6.74 -7.63
N ALA A 85 -7.76 -7.22 -7.07
CA ALA A 85 -9.11 -6.78 -7.42
C ALA A 85 -9.65 -5.65 -6.53
N GLY A 86 -8.81 -5.05 -5.67
CA GLY A 86 -9.24 -4.05 -4.69
C GLY A 86 -9.22 -2.61 -5.24
N PRO A 87 -10.01 -1.68 -4.66
CA PRO A 87 -10.00 -0.26 -5.04
C PRO A 87 -8.61 0.39 -4.97
N PHE A 88 -7.73 -0.08 -4.08
CA PHE A 88 -6.35 0.37 -4.03
C PHE A 88 -5.61 0.13 -5.36
N ARG A 89 -5.82 -1.05 -5.98
CA ARG A 89 -5.23 -1.40 -7.28
C ARG A 89 -5.92 -0.72 -8.44
N GLU A 90 -7.20 -0.37 -8.32
CA GLU A 90 -7.88 0.48 -9.30
C GLU A 90 -7.30 1.90 -9.30
N ARG A 91 -7.00 2.47 -8.13
CA ARG A 91 -6.33 3.77 -8.00
C ARG A 91 -4.88 3.75 -8.48
N TYR A 92 -4.18 2.65 -8.23
CA TYR A 92 -2.79 2.45 -8.63
C TYR A 92 -2.64 1.17 -9.48
N PRO A 93 -2.98 1.22 -10.79
CA PRO A 93 -2.94 0.05 -11.66
C PRO A 93 -1.55 -0.59 -11.75
N GLU A 94 -0.51 0.24 -11.63
CA GLU A 94 0.88 -0.18 -11.68
C GLU A 94 1.62 0.20 -10.39
N LYS A 95 2.58 -0.64 -10.00
CA LYS A 95 3.43 -0.42 -8.82
C LYS A 95 4.15 0.93 -8.88
N SER A 96 4.65 1.30 -10.06
CA SER A 96 5.33 2.58 -10.27
C SER A 96 4.41 3.78 -10.03
N ALA A 97 3.12 3.66 -10.34
CA ALA A 97 2.15 4.74 -10.12
C ALA A 97 1.96 5.01 -8.62
N PHE A 98 1.89 3.97 -7.79
CA PHE A 98 1.86 4.12 -6.33
C PHE A 98 3.14 4.76 -5.79
N ILE A 99 4.31 4.27 -6.22
CA ILE A 99 5.60 4.82 -5.78
C ILE A 99 5.72 6.31 -6.16
N GLU A 100 5.30 6.67 -7.38
CA GLU A 100 5.32 8.06 -7.83
C GLU A 100 4.35 8.95 -7.04
N ALA A 101 3.16 8.46 -6.70
CA ALA A 101 2.21 9.18 -5.85
C ALA A 101 2.79 9.46 -4.46
N VAL A 102 3.47 8.47 -3.86
CA VAL A 102 4.16 8.63 -2.57
C VAL A 102 5.30 9.64 -2.68
N ASP A 103 6.13 9.55 -3.74
CA ASP A 103 7.23 10.51 -3.98
C ASP A 103 6.74 11.96 -4.16
N LYS A 104 5.53 12.14 -4.69
CA LYS A 104 4.86 13.45 -4.82
C LYS A 104 4.15 13.92 -3.55
N GLY A 105 4.03 13.05 -2.54
CA GLY A 105 3.27 13.33 -1.32
C GLY A 105 1.75 13.33 -1.53
N GLU A 106 1.27 12.69 -2.60
CA GLU A 106 -0.16 12.53 -2.89
C GLU A 106 -0.79 11.37 -2.12
N ASP A 107 0.03 10.41 -1.67
CA ASP A 107 -0.37 9.26 -0.84
C ASP A 107 0.80 8.86 0.09
N ALA A 108 0.54 8.00 1.09
CA ALA A 108 1.55 7.47 1.98
C ALA A 108 1.21 6.05 2.47
N PRO A 109 2.21 5.17 2.67
CA PRO A 109 1.98 3.90 3.36
C PRO A 109 1.56 4.14 4.81
N VAL A 110 0.56 3.39 5.26
CA VAL A 110 0.04 3.49 6.64
C VAL A 110 0.89 2.72 7.65
N ALA A 111 0.50 2.79 8.93
CA ALA A 111 1.08 2.02 10.04
C ALA A 111 2.54 2.36 10.35
N GLY A 112 2.99 3.58 10.04
CA GLY A 112 4.28 4.11 10.44
C GLY A 112 4.44 4.33 11.95
N PRO A 113 5.60 4.83 12.40
CA PRO A 113 5.92 4.98 13.82
C PRO A 113 5.01 5.98 14.56
N ASP A 114 4.46 6.96 13.84
CA ASP A 114 3.58 7.99 14.40
C ASP A 114 2.10 7.57 14.44
N TYR A 115 1.80 6.32 14.05
CA TYR A 115 0.45 5.78 14.06
C TYR A 115 0.14 5.02 15.34
N ASP A 116 -1.03 5.31 15.89
CA ASP A 116 -1.67 4.52 16.94
C ASP A 116 -2.71 3.59 16.33
N LEU A 117 -2.58 2.29 16.58
CA LEU A 117 -3.60 1.30 16.24
C LEU A 117 -4.75 1.42 17.25
N GLN A 118 -5.92 1.85 16.78
CA GLN A 118 -7.09 2.03 17.63
C GLN A 118 -7.79 0.71 17.91
N HIS A 119 -8.31 0.08 16.86
CA HIS A 119 -8.99 -1.21 16.98
C HIS A 119 -9.14 -1.88 15.61
N PHE A 120 -9.50 -3.16 15.66
CA PHE A 120 -9.98 -3.91 14.51
C PHE A 120 -11.50 -4.02 14.57
N ARG A 121 -12.17 -3.89 13.43
CA ARG A 121 -13.58 -4.29 13.25
C ARG A 121 -13.66 -5.41 12.22
N ILE A 122 -14.49 -6.40 12.50
CA ILE A 122 -14.74 -7.51 11.58
C ILE A 122 -16.08 -7.23 10.91
N ASP A 123 -16.09 -7.16 9.58
CA ASP A 123 -17.29 -7.00 8.76
C ASP A 123 -17.37 -8.15 7.75
N GLY A 124 -18.10 -9.21 8.13
CA GLY A 124 -18.12 -10.46 7.39
C GLY A 124 -16.70 -11.06 7.24
N PRO A 125 -16.21 -11.29 6.01
CA PRO A 125 -14.86 -11.78 5.79
C PRO A 125 -13.78 -10.69 5.85
N ASP A 126 -14.18 -9.41 5.80
CA ASP A 126 -13.25 -8.29 5.77
C ASP A 126 -12.92 -7.83 7.20
N VAL A 127 -11.73 -7.27 7.37
CA VAL A 127 -11.29 -6.67 8.64
C VAL A 127 -10.87 -5.24 8.39
N LEU A 128 -11.50 -4.30 9.09
CA LEU A 128 -11.13 -2.90 9.08
C LEU A 128 -10.15 -2.65 10.21
N MET A 129 -8.97 -2.17 9.86
CA MET A 129 -7.94 -1.72 10.79
C MET A 129 -7.98 -0.20 10.82
N VAL A 130 -8.26 0.36 11.98
CA VAL A 130 -8.38 1.80 12.18
C VAL A 130 -7.12 2.32 12.85
N LEU A 131 -6.41 3.21 12.16
CA LEU A 131 -5.17 3.82 12.62
C LEU A 131 -5.37 5.32 12.75
N THR A 132 -4.67 5.93 13.70
CA THR A 132 -4.74 7.38 13.92
C THR A 132 -3.36 7.98 14.04
N ARG A 133 -3.17 9.20 13.55
CA ARG A 133 -1.94 9.99 13.76
C ARG A 133 -2.27 11.34 14.36
N GLY A 134 -1.50 11.74 15.38
CA GLY A 134 -1.67 13.00 16.09
C GLY A 134 -2.74 13.00 17.19
N GLN A 135 -3.51 11.92 17.38
CA GLN A 135 -4.61 11.88 18.35
C GLN A 135 -4.18 12.27 19.78
N ASN A 136 -3.02 11.77 20.20
CA ASN A 136 -2.47 11.97 21.53
C ASN A 136 -1.70 13.30 21.69
N ASP A 137 -1.49 14.07 20.62
CA ASP A 137 -0.82 15.37 20.71
C ASP A 137 -1.85 16.44 21.15
N PRO A 138 -1.75 17.04 22.35
CA PRO A 138 -2.70 18.04 22.81
C PRO A 138 -2.75 19.31 21.94
N ARG A 139 -1.78 19.53 21.05
CA ARG A 139 -1.65 20.72 20.21
C ARG A 139 -2.42 20.64 18.90
N VAL A 140 -2.81 19.44 18.46
CA VAL A 140 -3.56 19.28 17.21
C VAL A 140 -5.06 19.26 17.50
N GLU A 141 -5.84 19.98 16.70
CA GLU A 141 -7.31 19.97 16.77
C GLU A 141 -7.92 18.91 15.84
N GLU A 142 -7.18 18.57 14.79
CA GLU A 142 -7.52 17.56 13.79
C GLU A 142 -6.60 16.35 13.95
N VAL A 143 -7.20 15.18 13.78
CA VAL A 143 -6.56 13.88 13.88
C VAL A 143 -6.72 13.19 12.54
N GLU A 144 -5.61 12.71 11.99
CA GLU A 144 -5.66 11.90 10.80
C GLU A 144 -6.09 10.49 11.17
N VAL A 145 -7.02 9.94 10.38
CA VAL A 145 -7.61 8.62 10.61
C VAL A 145 -7.52 7.83 9.32
N ASP A 146 -6.74 6.76 9.34
CA ASP A 146 -6.60 5.85 8.22
C ASP A 146 -7.39 4.58 8.48
N VAL A 147 -8.25 4.22 7.53
CA VAL A 147 -9.02 2.97 7.55
C VAL A 147 -8.45 2.04 6.50
N VAL A 148 -7.79 0.98 6.95
CA VAL A 148 -7.25 -0.07 6.10
C VAL A 148 -8.20 -1.24 6.09
N THR A 149 -8.79 -1.53 4.93
CA THR A 149 -9.62 -2.72 4.77
C THR A 149 -8.74 -3.89 4.37
N LEU A 150 -8.80 -4.97 5.13
CA LEU A 150 -8.14 -6.23 4.83
C LEU A 150 -9.17 -7.23 4.31
N ARG A 151 -8.94 -7.79 3.12
CA ARG A 151 -9.76 -8.85 2.53
C ARG A 151 -8.96 -10.15 2.40
N PRO A 152 -9.53 -11.32 2.70
CA PRO A 152 -8.93 -12.61 2.36
C PRO A 152 -8.66 -12.72 0.86
N ASN A 153 -7.44 -13.12 0.48
CA ASN A 153 -6.98 -13.14 -0.91
C ASN A 153 -7.88 -13.97 -1.83
N GLN A 154 -8.47 -15.06 -1.31
CA GLN A 154 -9.36 -15.92 -2.06
C GLN A 154 -10.73 -15.31 -2.37
N LEU A 155 -11.04 -14.09 -1.92
CA LEU A 155 -12.32 -13.42 -2.20
C LEU A 155 -12.15 -12.33 -3.25
N GLY A 156 -12.95 -12.40 -4.31
CA GLY A 156 -12.99 -11.41 -5.38
C GLY A 156 -13.65 -10.08 -4.97
N ALA A 157 -13.80 -9.18 -5.95
CA ALA A 157 -14.48 -7.91 -5.74
C ALA A 157 -15.98 -8.07 -5.44
N ASP A 158 -16.59 -9.07 -6.07
CA ASP A 158 -17.97 -9.53 -5.85
C ASP A 158 -18.16 -10.29 -4.53
N GLY A 159 -17.07 -10.62 -3.82
CA GLY A 159 -17.09 -11.42 -2.60
C GLY A 159 -17.19 -12.93 -2.85
N GLN A 160 -17.10 -13.41 -4.09
CA GLN A 160 -17.08 -14.84 -4.39
C GLN A 160 -15.68 -15.42 -4.22
N GLU A 161 -15.60 -16.73 -3.96
CA GLU A 161 -14.31 -17.42 -3.93
C GLU A 161 -13.67 -17.46 -5.32
N ARG A 162 -12.36 -17.23 -5.36
CA ARG A 162 -11.50 -17.35 -6.53
C ARG A 162 -10.31 -18.23 -6.24
N GLU A 163 -9.79 -18.86 -7.28
CA GLU A 163 -8.53 -19.60 -7.18
C GLU A 163 -7.37 -18.63 -7.01
N VAL A 164 -6.49 -18.93 -6.04
CA VAL A 164 -5.33 -18.10 -5.69
C VAL A 164 -4.14 -18.99 -5.37
N ALA A 165 -2.95 -18.53 -5.72
CA ALA A 165 -1.70 -19.23 -5.39
C ALA A 165 -1.49 -19.39 -3.87
N TYR A 166 -2.04 -18.46 -3.07
CA TYR A 166 -1.95 -18.51 -1.62
C TYR A 166 -3.13 -17.79 -0.96
N ARG A 167 -3.48 -18.23 0.26
CA ARG A 167 -4.51 -17.62 1.12
C ARG A 167 -3.88 -16.71 2.16
N GLY A 168 -4.66 -15.78 2.70
CA GLY A 168 -4.24 -14.83 3.72
C GLY A 168 -4.86 -13.45 3.48
N PHE A 169 -4.70 -12.52 4.42
CA PHE A 169 -5.19 -11.16 4.25
C PHE A 169 -4.36 -10.37 3.22
N ARG A 170 -5.03 -9.46 2.52
CA ARG A 170 -4.47 -8.50 1.58
C ARG A 170 -5.07 -7.13 1.86
N ILE A 171 -4.34 -6.05 1.56
CA ILE A 171 -4.90 -4.71 1.63
C ILE A 171 -5.93 -4.57 0.50
N TRP A 172 -7.22 -4.59 0.84
CA TRP A 172 -8.31 -4.34 -0.11
C TRP A 172 -8.35 -2.86 -0.51
N ASP A 173 -8.33 -1.99 0.49
CA ASP A 173 -8.40 -0.55 0.31
C ASP A 173 -7.72 0.17 1.48
N VAL A 174 -7.26 1.39 1.23
CA VAL A 174 -6.74 2.34 2.21
C VAL A 174 -7.46 3.67 1.99
N GLN A 175 -8.08 4.19 3.05
CA GLN A 175 -8.79 5.46 3.00
C GLN A 175 -8.24 6.38 4.06
N HIS A 176 -7.86 7.58 3.63
CA HIS A 176 -7.29 8.62 4.48
C HIS A 176 -8.37 9.63 4.81
N HIS A 177 -8.54 9.91 6.09
CA HIS A 177 -9.55 10.83 6.59
C HIS A 177 -8.94 11.81 7.60
N THR A 178 -9.62 12.93 7.81
CA THR A 178 -9.28 13.88 8.86
C THR A 178 -10.53 14.14 9.68
N LEU A 179 -10.44 13.91 10.98
CA LEU A 179 -11.53 14.12 11.93
C LEU A 179 -11.13 15.15 12.97
N LYS A 180 -12.08 15.92 13.48
CA LYS A 180 -11.82 16.79 14.65
C LYS A 180 -11.76 15.92 15.89
N LYS A 181 -11.01 16.34 16.91
CA LYS A 181 -10.99 15.63 18.20
C LYS A 181 -12.38 15.44 18.83
N ASP A 182 -13.28 16.39 18.60
CA ASP A 182 -14.67 16.31 19.07
C ASP A 182 -15.50 15.21 18.38
N ASP A 183 -15.02 14.68 17.25
CA ASP A 183 -15.64 13.54 16.55
C ASP A 183 -15.24 12.18 17.13
N PHE A 184 -14.38 12.15 18.14
CA PHE A 184 -14.00 10.95 18.88
C PHE A 184 -14.94 10.77 20.08
N ASN A 185 -15.35 9.52 20.35
CA ASN A 185 -16.22 9.23 21.48
C ASN A 185 -15.48 9.28 22.84
N ALA A 186 -16.21 9.14 23.95
CA ALA A 186 -15.65 9.15 25.32
C ALA A 186 -14.55 8.09 25.59
N THR A 187 -14.39 7.12 24.68
CA THR A 187 -13.36 6.08 24.70
C THR A 187 -12.25 6.30 23.66
N SER A 188 -12.17 7.49 23.07
CA SER A 188 -11.13 7.90 22.10
C SER A 188 -11.15 7.12 20.78
N PHE A 189 -12.28 6.55 20.37
CA PHE A 189 -12.38 5.93 19.04
C PHE A 189 -13.07 6.86 18.04
N PRO A 190 -12.60 6.92 16.78
CA PRO A 190 -13.26 7.69 15.74
C PRO A 190 -14.63 7.10 15.42
N ASP A 191 -15.63 7.96 15.20
CA ASP A 191 -16.95 7.55 14.74
C ASP A 191 -16.88 7.15 13.25
N LEU A 192 -16.77 5.83 13.01
CA LEU A 192 -16.64 5.27 11.67
C LEU A 192 -17.85 5.55 10.76
N SER A 193 -19.03 5.88 11.33
CA SER A 193 -20.20 6.26 10.53
C SER A 193 -20.00 7.58 9.79
N LYS A 194 -19.17 8.48 10.33
CA LYS A 194 -18.81 9.77 9.71
C LYS A 194 -17.76 9.65 8.62
N LEU A 195 -17.06 8.52 8.55
CA LEU A 195 -16.00 8.27 7.57
C LEU A 195 -16.52 7.77 6.22
N GLY A 196 -17.84 7.73 6.02
CA GLY A 196 -18.44 7.23 4.77
C GLY A 196 -18.20 5.73 4.54
N VAL A 197 -17.68 5.01 5.53
CA VAL A 197 -17.47 3.57 5.50
C VAL A 197 -18.83 2.89 5.67
N SER A 198 -19.47 2.56 4.55
CA SER A 198 -20.78 1.92 4.53
C SER A 198 -20.64 0.42 4.84
N TRP A 199 -21.31 -0.02 5.90
CA TRP A 199 -21.33 -1.42 6.35
C TRP A 199 -22.05 -2.33 5.35
N LYS A 200 -21.50 -3.51 5.08
CA LYS A 200 -22.32 -4.57 4.49
C LYS A 200 -23.29 -5.02 5.58
N LYS A 201 -24.56 -4.58 5.50
CA LYS A 201 -25.63 -5.09 6.37
C LYS A 201 -25.55 -6.63 6.31
N GLY A 202 -25.24 -7.25 7.44
CA GLY A 202 -25.15 -8.70 7.55
C GLY A 202 -26.42 -9.35 6.98
N LEU A 203 -26.20 -10.42 6.22
CA LEU A 203 -27.22 -11.41 5.92
C LEU A 203 -27.74 -12.05 7.22
#